data_AF-W6K6W5-F1
#
_entry.id   AF-W6K6W5-F1
#
_cell.length_a   1.000
_cell.length_b   1.000
_cell.length_c   1.000
_cell.angle_alpha   90.00
_cell.angle_beta   90.00
_cell.angle_gamma   90.00
#
_symmetry.space_group_name_H-M   'P 1'
#
loop_
_entity.id
_entity.type
_entity.pdbx_description
1 polymer ?
#
loop_
_entity_poly.entity_id
_entity_poly.type
_entity_poly.pdbx_seq_one_letter_code
_entity_poly.pdbx_strand_id
1 'polypeptide(L)' 'MGGIFSAPSAPAPPPAPPPAPDPEEEARKLRLENMERRRRGRAGTVATSEKGLLSETNPPQGKTLLGE' A
#
# COMPACT_ATOMS: atom_id res chain seq x y z
N MET A 1 59.88 -11.08 38.00
CA MET A 1 60.07 -10.16 36.87
C MET A 1 58.95 -10.42 35.86
N GLY A 2 57.84 -9.71 36.02
CA GLY A 2 56.67 -9.81 35.14
C GLY A 2 56.80 -8.84 33.97
N GLY A 3 56.59 -9.34 32.76
CA GLY A 3 56.80 -8.62 31.50
C GLY A 3 55.85 -7.44 31.31
N ILE A 4 56.41 -6.35 30.76
CA ILE A 4 55.83 -5.00 30.64
C ILE A 4 55.26 -4.77 29.21
N PHE A 5 54.96 -5.83 28.46
CA PHE A 5 54.52 -5.72 27.06
C PHE A 5 53.20 -6.46 26.85
N SER A 6 52.09 -5.76 27.11
CA SER A 6 50.76 -6.17 26.67
C SER A 6 50.48 -5.53 25.30
N ALA A 7 50.16 -6.33 24.30
CA ALA A 7 49.76 -5.82 22.99
C ALA A 7 48.45 -5.02 23.11
N PRO A 8 48.29 -3.89 22.41
CA PRO A 8 47.05 -3.12 22.42
C PRO A 8 45.90 -3.94 21.82
N SER A 9 44.71 -3.82 22.41
CA SER A 9 43.50 -4.48 21.91
C SER A 9 43.19 -4.04 20.49
N ALA A 10 42.80 -5.00 19.64
CA ALA A 10 42.35 -4.70 18.28
C ALA A 10 41.10 -3.79 18.31
N PRO A 11 40.95 -2.87 17.34
CA PRO A 11 39.74 -2.05 17.21
C PRO A 11 38.54 -2.92 16.86
N ALA A 12 37.36 -2.48 17.30
CA ALA A 12 36.12 -3.19 17.03
C ALA A 12 35.83 -3.28 15.52
N PRO A 13 35.30 -4.41 15.03
CA PRO A 13 34.95 -4.56 13.62
C PRO A 13 33.83 -3.57 13.22
N PRO A 14 33.81 -3.12 11.96
CA PRO A 14 32.76 -2.23 11.47
C PRO A 14 31.38 -2.92 11.51
N PRO A 15 30.29 -2.14 11.63
CA PRO A 15 28.94 -2.67 11.63
C PRO A 15 28.62 -3.38 10.30
N ALA A 16 27.80 -4.43 10.38
CA ALA A 16 27.35 -5.16 9.20
C ALA A 16 26.54 -4.25 8.25
N PRO A 17 26.64 -4.46 6.92
CA PRO A 17 25.85 -3.72 5.95
C PRO A 17 24.36 -4.00 6.10
N PRO A 18 23.48 -3.04 5.72
CA PRO A 18 22.05 -3.24 5.76
C PRO A 18 21.62 -4.35 4.79
N PRO A 19 20.50 -5.05 5.07
CA PRO A 19 19.96 -6.05 4.16
C PRO A 19 19.61 -5.42 2.81
N ALA A 20 19.88 -6.16 1.73
CA ALA A 20 19.48 -5.76 0.39
C ALA A 20 17.93 -5.70 0.29
N PRO A 21 17.38 -4.77 -0.50
CA PRO A 21 15.94 -4.70 -0.72
C PRO A 21 15.44 -5.99 -1.38
N ASP A 22 14.31 -6.52 -0.89
CA ASP A 22 13.70 -7.71 -1.44
C ASP A 22 12.97 -7.36 -2.75
N PRO A 23 13.38 -7.92 -3.91
CA PRO A 23 12.73 -7.66 -5.19
C PRO A 23 11.24 -8.07 -5.20
N GLU A 24 10.83 -9.01 -4.34
CA GLU A 24 9.43 -9.39 -4.22
C GLU A 24 8.58 -8.29 -3.59
N GLU A 25 9.13 -7.56 -2.61
CA GLU A 25 8.42 -6.46 -1.95
C GLU A 25 8.18 -5.29 -2.91
N GLU A 26 9.15 -4.98 -3.76
CA GLU A 26 9.02 -3.95 -4.79
C GLU A 26 7.94 -4.35 -5.82
N ALA A 27 7.94 -5.60 -6.28
CA ALA A 27 6.92 -6.10 -7.18
C ALA A 27 5.51 -6.06 -6.55
N ARG A 28 5.39 -6.34 -5.25
CA ARG A 28 4.12 -6.22 -4.51
C ARG A 28 3.64 -4.78 -4.42
N LYS A 29 4.53 -3.83 -4.08
CA LYS A 29 4.23 -2.39 -4.02
C LYS A 29 3.73 -1.87 -5.37
N LEU A 30 4.44 -2.19 -6.46
CA LEU A 30 4.05 -1.79 -7.82
C LEU A 30 2.67 -2.34 -8.22
N ARG A 31 2.31 -3.56 -7.81
CA ARG A 31 0.97 -4.12 -8.05
C ARG A 31 -0.10 -3.34 -7.31
N LEU A 32 0.11 -3.04 -6.03
CA LEU A 32 -0.83 -2.28 -5.20
C LEU A 32 -1.06 -0.87 -5.76
N GLU A 33 0.00 -0.14 -6.08
CA GLU A 33 -0.09 1.20 -6.65
C GLU A 33 -0.87 1.23 -7.97
N ASN A 34 -0.66 0.23 -8.83
CA ASN A 34 -1.41 0.10 -10.08
C ASN A 34 -2.90 -0.16 -9.84
N MET A 35 -3.25 -0.97 -8.84
CA MET A 35 -4.64 -1.20 -8.47
C MET A 35 -5.30 0.08 -7.93
N GLU A 36 -4.62 0.82 -7.06
CA GLU A 36 -5.12 2.08 -6.51
C GLU A 36 -5.32 3.16 -7.58
N ARG A 37 -4.38 3.29 -8.52
CA ARG A 37 -4.50 4.20 -9.66
C ARG A 37 -5.74 3.85 -10.50
N ARG A 38 -5.96 2.57 -10.80
CA ARG A 38 -7.15 2.11 -11.53
C ARG A 38 -8.44 2.39 -10.75
N ARG A 39 -8.44 2.21 -9.42
CA ARG A 39 -9.61 2.43 -8.57
C ARG A 39 -10.06 3.89 -8.58
N ARG A 40 -9.12 4.85 -8.53
CA ARG A 40 -9.43 6.29 -8.55
C ARG A 40 -10.22 6.71 -9.79
N GLY A 41 -9.81 6.28 -10.98
CA GLY A 41 -10.53 6.61 -12.22
C GLY A 41 -11.88 5.92 -12.34
N ARG A 42 -11.98 4.67 -11.86
CA ARG A 42 -13.21 3.86 -11.98
C ARG A 42 -14.39 4.47 -11.24
N ALA A 43 -14.19 5.08 -10.06
CA ALA A 43 -15.30 5.64 -9.29
C ALA A 43 -16.07 6.71 -10.07
N GLY A 44 -15.36 7.66 -10.70
CA GLY A 44 -15.97 8.70 -11.54
C GLY A 44 -16.66 8.14 -12.78
N THR A 45 -16.02 7.18 -13.47
CA THR A 45 -16.63 6.52 -14.64
C THR A 45 -17.88 5.72 -14.28
N VAL A 46 -17.89 5.07 -13.11
CA VAL A 46 -19.08 4.35 -12.63
C VAL A 46 -20.19 5.34 -12.33
N ALA A 47 -19.90 6.42 -11.61
CA ALA A 47 -20.88 7.44 -11.26
C ALA A 47 -21.57 8.07 -12.49
N THR A 48 -20.82 8.36 -13.57
CA THR A 48 -21.39 8.95 -14.79
C THR A 48 -21.91 7.93 -15.80
N SER A 49 -21.74 6.63 -15.56
CA SER A 49 -22.27 5.59 -16.43
C SER A 49 -23.77 5.40 -16.24
N GLU A 50 -24.45 4.86 -17.24
CA GLU A 50 -25.87 4.46 -17.15
C GLU A 50 -26.12 3.55 -15.94
N LYS A 51 -25.19 2.66 -15.61
CA LYS A 51 -25.28 1.78 -14.44
C LYS A 51 -25.19 2.56 -13.12
N GLY A 52 -24.34 3.58 -13.04
CA GLY A 52 -24.25 4.44 -11.86
C GLY A 52 -25.54 5.19 -11.63
N LEU A 53 -26.06 5.80 -12.69
CA LEU A 53 -27.33 6.51 -12.67
C LEU A 53 -28.50 5.61 -12.22
N LEU A 54 -28.58 4.39 -12.76
CA LEU A 54 -29.61 3.40 -12.38
C LEU A 54 -29.45 2.87 -10.95
N SER A 55 -28.24 2.88 -10.40
CA SER A 55 -28.00 2.47 -9.01
C SER A 55 -28.38 3.56 -8.00
N GLU A 56 -28.22 4.83 -8.37
CA GLU A 56 -28.66 5.97 -7.56
C GLU A 56 -30.17 6.15 -7.60
N THR A 57 -30.84 5.70 -8.66
CA THR A 57 -32.30 5.78 -8.78
C THR A 57 -33.04 4.68 -8.02
N ASN A 58 -32.38 3.84 -7.21
CA ASN A 58 -33.08 2.98 -6.26
C ASN A 58 -33.70 3.89 -5.18
N PRO A 59 -34.98 4.26 -5.28
CA PRO A 59 -35.53 5.26 -4.39
C PRO A 59 -35.59 4.67 -2.98
N PRO A 60 -35.23 5.41 -1.92
CA PRO A 60 -35.48 4.97 -0.56
C PRO A 60 -36.99 4.79 -0.40
N GLN A 61 -37.48 3.54 -0.50
CA GLN A 61 -38.89 3.17 -0.39
C GLN A 61 -39.80 4.25 -1.00
N GLY A 62 -39.68 4.41 -2.32
CA GLY A 62 -40.37 5.46 -3.05
C GLY A 62 -41.85 5.48 -2.71
N LYS A 63 -42.36 6.67 -2.36
CA LYS A 63 -43.81 6.91 -2.23
C LYS A 63 -44.48 6.36 -3.48
N THR A 64 -45.40 5.40 -3.31
CA THR A 64 -46.19 4.87 -4.41
C THR A 64 -47.03 6.02 -4.97
N LEU A 65 -47.13 6.11 -6.31
CA LEU A 65 -47.88 7.18 -6.99
C LEU A 65 -49.37 7.19 -6.59
N LEU A 66 -49.83 6.16 -5.87
CA LEU A 66 -51.20 5.94 -5.43
C LEU A 66 -51.39 5.87 -3.91
N GLY A 67 -50.32 5.94 -3.10
CA GLY A 67 -50.46 6.05 -1.63
C GLY A 67 -51.28 4.96 -0.95
N GLU A 68 -51.30 3.74 -1.50
CA GLU A 68 -51.81 2.53 -0.82
C GLU A 68 -50.65 1.64 -0.34
#